data_AF-A0A7S2G1H5-F1
#
_entry.id   AF-A0A7S2G1H5-F1
#
_cell.length_a   1.000
_cell.length_b   1.000
_cell.length_c   1.000
_cell.angle_alpha   90.00
_cell.angle_beta   90.00
_cell.angle_gamma   90.00
#
_symmetry.space_group_name_H-M   'P 1'
#
loop_
_entity.id
_entity.type
_entity.pdbx_description
1 polymer ?
#
loop_
_entity_poly.entity_id
_entity_poly.type
_entity_poly.pdbx_seq_one_letter_code
_entity_poly.pdbx_strand_id
1 'polypeptide(L)'
;AALLASNPSYGPNAIARNQYILQETTIVVGESEEETLENRVAFEEKKDAATHDAAYGGGEDLKVSEIRAEFNQNLIRFGGQIAVAVQQVKGDIQLRVPQIVIDNPDDVVDDFNITQQLELAMDEWQEVISNVNDQETNKKPRGKGPLEEIEFWRQRNAALSSLYEQINMNYVQKQIRVLVLLEAPSLSQFNYAFGELSKLYVEAKDNVKFLTTLERHFKNITHG
;
A
#
# COMPACT_ATOMS: atom_id res chain seq x y z
N ALA A 1 -33.41 -46.85 18.60
CA ALA A 1 -32.92 -47.03 17.21
C ALA A 1 -32.40 -45.68 16.76
N ALA A 2 -31.11 -45.34 16.95
CA ALA A 2 -29.91 -45.82 16.26
C ALA A 2 -29.80 -45.29 14.80
N LEU A 3 -28.87 -44.34 14.60
CA LEU A 3 -28.06 -44.01 13.39
C LEU A 3 -27.48 -42.57 13.59
N LEU A 4 -26.28 -42.37 14.16
CA LEU A 4 -24.90 -42.49 13.65
C LEU A 4 -24.43 -41.40 12.64
N ALA A 5 -23.40 -40.66 13.09
CA ALA A 5 -22.31 -39.95 12.37
C ALA A 5 -22.68 -38.80 11.40
N SER A 6 -22.11 -37.59 11.51
CA SER A 6 -20.67 -37.33 11.33
C SER A 6 -20.27 -35.96 11.87
N ASN A 7 -19.27 -35.93 12.73
CA ASN A 7 -18.63 -34.73 13.28
C ASN A 7 -17.19 -34.73 12.76
N PRO A 8 -16.67 -33.71 12.04
CA PRO A 8 -15.25 -33.67 11.71
C PRO A 8 -14.48 -33.27 12.96
N SER A 9 -14.01 -34.29 13.68
CA SER A 9 -13.01 -34.19 14.73
C SER A 9 -11.75 -33.57 14.12
N TYR A 10 -11.35 -32.39 14.61
CA TYR A 10 -10.00 -31.87 14.43
C TYR A 10 -9.04 -32.82 15.13
N GLY A 11 -8.49 -33.77 14.37
CA GLY A 11 -7.41 -34.63 14.82
C GLY A 11 -6.11 -33.82 15.00
N PRO A 12 -5.17 -34.29 15.84
CA PRO A 12 -3.95 -33.59 16.24
C PRO A 12 -2.87 -33.44 15.14
N ASN A 13 -3.25 -33.39 13.86
CA ASN A 13 -2.34 -33.41 12.71
C ASN A 13 -1.99 -32.03 12.13
N ALA A 14 -2.47 -30.94 12.73
CA ALA A 14 -2.16 -29.57 12.26
C ALA A 14 -1.03 -28.87 13.03
N ILE A 15 -0.55 -29.44 14.15
CA ILE A 15 0.52 -28.84 14.97
C ILE A 15 1.88 -29.51 14.70
N ALA A 16 1.90 -30.76 14.22
CA ALA A 16 3.15 -31.50 13.99
C ALA A 16 3.96 -31.05 12.76
N ARG A 17 3.33 -30.38 11.77
CA ARG A 17 4.04 -29.93 10.55
C ARG A 17 4.93 -28.70 10.76
N ASN A 18 4.74 -27.94 11.85
CA ASN A 18 5.58 -26.78 12.19
C ASN A 18 6.67 -27.09 13.24
N GLN A 19 6.76 -28.34 13.75
CA GLN A 19 7.86 -28.73 14.65
C GLN A 19 9.08 -29.34 13.94
N TYR A 20 8.96 -29.71 12.66
CA TYR A 20 10.08 -30.32 11.92
C TYR A 20 11.07 -29.30 11.32
N ILE A 21 10.73 -28.01 11.28
CA ILE A 21 11.60 -26.99 10.66
C ILE A 21 12.53 -26.30 11.69
N LEU A 22 12.33 -26.50 13.00
CA LEU A 22 13.08 -25.80 14.05
C LEU A 22 14.05 -26.67 14.87
N GLN A 23 14.36 -27.90 14.46
CA GLN A 23 15.30 -28.75 15.22
C GLN A 23 16.63 -29.10 14.53
N GLU A 24 16.87 -28.68 13.28
CA GLU A 24 18.18 -28.91 12.63
C GLU A 24 19.15 -27.74 12.81
N THR A 25 19.32 -27.31 14.07
CA THR A 25 20.55 -26.61 14.49
C THR A 25 21.01 -27.23 15.80
N THR A 26 21.45 -28.48 15.71
CA THR A 26 22.32 -29.09 16.72
C THR A 26 23.55 -29.59 16.01
N ILE A 27 24.68 -28.94 16.29
CA ILE A 27 26.02 -29.39 15.91
C ILE A 27 26.27 -30.71 16.65
N VAL A 28 26.23 -31.84 15.94
CA VAL A 28 26.63 -33.13 16.51
C VAL A 28 28.11 -33.33 16.22
N VAL A 29 28.90 -33.20 17.28
CA VAL A 29 30.26 -33.71 17.36
C VAL A 29 30.18 -35.22 17.56
N GLY A 30 30.68 -35.98 16.58
CA GLY A 30 31.19 -37.34 16.77
C GLY A 30 30.17 -38.48 16.60
N GLU A 31 30.00 -38.94 15.36
CA GLU A 31 29.50 -40.29 15.07
C GLU A 31 30.37 -40.92 13.96
N SER A 32 30.60 -42.23 14.08
CA SER A 32 31.65 -43.03 13.44
C SER A 32 31.60 -43.12 11.91
N GLU A 33 32.78 -43.12 11.27
CA GLU A 33 33.00 -43.07 9.81
C GLU A 33 32.34 -44.19 8.97
N GLU A 34 31.86 -45.27 9.58
CA GLU A 34 31.24 -46.40 8.86
C GLU A 34 29.77 -46.13 8.48
N GLU A 35 29.03 -45.38 9.30
CA GLU A 35 27.61 -45.04 9.07
C GLU A 35 27.46 -43.92 8.01
N THR A 36 28.53 -43.18 7.73
CA THR A 36 28.58 -42.14 6.71
C THR A 36 28.66 -42.65 5.26
N LEU A 37 29.12 -43.89 5.04
CA LEU A 37 29.29 -44.44 3.69
C LEU A 37 27.98 -45.06 3.15
N GLU A 38 27.24 -45.81 3.97
CA GLU A 38 25.93 -46.34 3.58
C GLU A 38 24.92 -45.19 3.33
N ASN A 39 24.94 -44.16 4.18
CA ASN A 39 24.11 -42.98 3.99
C ASN A 39 24.48 -42.16 2.73
N ARG A 40 25.77 -42.13 2.34
CA ARG A 40 26.20 -41.48 1.09
C ARG A 40 25.77 -42.24 -0.16
N VAL A 41 25.91 -43.57 -0.16
CA VAL A 41 25.48 -44.41 -1.30
C VAL A 41 23.96 -44.35 -1.46
N ALA A 42 23.20 -44.38 -0.36
CA ALA A 42 21.74 -44.22 -0.38
C ALA A 42 21.30 -42.81 -0.84
N PHE A 43 22.13 -41.79 -0.61
CA PHE A 43 21.88 -40.42 -1.08
C PHE A 43 22.20 -40.24 -2.57
N GLU A 44 23.23 -40.91 -3.10
CA GLU A 44 23.57 -40.91 -4.54
C GLU A 44 22.52 -41.67 -5.36
N GLU A 45 22.05 -42.85 -4.93
CA GLU A 45 20.96 -43.57 -5.63
C GLU A 45 19.64 -42.76 -5.66
N LYS A 46 19.35 -41.98 -4.61
CA LYS A 46 18.18 -41.08 -4.60
C LYS A 46 18.37 -39.82 -5.44
N LYS A 47 19.61 -39.33 -5.59
CA LYS A 47 19.93 -38.17 -6.42
C LYS A 47 19.74 -38.47 -7.90
N ASP A 48 20.16 -39.66 -8.35
CA ASP A 48 20.01 -40.09 -9.74
C ASP A 48 18.53 -40.34 -10.11
N ALA A 49 17.71 -40.78 -9.15
CA ALA A 49 16.26 -40.89 -9.33
C ALA A 49 15.56 -39.52 -9.41
N ALA A 50 16.04 -38.50 -8.68
CA ALA A 50 15.47 -37.15 -8.71
C ALA A 50 15.86 -36.36 -9.96
N THR A 51 17.04 -36.61 -10.56
CA THR A 51 17.47 -35.93 -11.78
C THR A 51 16.76 -36.41 -13.05
N HIS A 52 16.18 -37.61 -13.06
CA HIS A 52 15.42 -38.10 -14.22
C HIS A 52 14.01 -37.47 -14.30
N ASP A 53 13.42 -37.06 -13.17
CA ASP A 53 12.08 -36.45 -13.11
C ASP A 53 12.10 -34.93 -13.32
N ALA A 54 13.23 -34.27 -13.07
CA ALA A 54 13.40 -32.82 -13.23
C ALA A 54 13.45 -32.33 -14.70
N ALA A 55 13.63 -33.23 -15.68
CA ALA A 55 13.77 -32.86 -17.09
C ALA A 55 12.44 -32.51 -17.78
N TYR A 56 11.28 -32.81 -17.18
CA TYR A 56 9.96 -32.56 -17.77
C TYR A 56 9.02 -31.66 -16.94
N GLY A 57 9.37 -31.29 -15.70
CA GLY A 57 8.50 -30.53 -14.79
C GLY A 57 8.81 -29.03 -14.60
N GLY A 58 10.01 -28.56 -15.00
CA GLY A 58 10.47 -27.20 -14.65
C GLY A 58 9.63 -26.04 -15.23
N GLY A 59 8.86 -26.27 -16.29
CA GLY A 59 8.03 -25.26 -16.91
C GLY A 59 6.71 -24.95 -16.18
N GLU A 60 6.21 -25.90 -15.37
CA GLU A 60 4.97 -25.72 -14.60
C GLU A 60 5.24 -25.02 -13.26
N ASP A 61 6.30 -25.39 -12.54
CA ASP A 61 6.66 -24.77 -11.27
C ASP A 61 7.10 -23.30 -11.41
N LEU A 62 7.81 -22.96 -12.49
CA LEU A 62 8.18 -21.57 -12.81
C LEU A 62 6.94 -20.71 -13.08
N LYS A 63 5.99 -21.22 -13.88
CA LYS A 63 4.71 -20.54 -14.16
C LYS A 63 3.88 -20.39 -12.89
N VAL A 64 3.83 -21.41 -12.04
CA VAL A 64 3.13 -21.33 -10.75
C VAL A 64 3.79 -20.28 -9.84
N SER A 65 5.12 -20.15 -9.85
CA SER A 65 5.82 -19.10 -9.09
C SER A 65 5.51 -17.70 -9.62
N GLU A 66 5.43 -17.54 -10.93
CA GLU A 66 5.17 -16.27 -11.61
C GLU A 66 3.73 -15.81 -11.39
N ILE A 67 2.76 -16.75 -11.49
CA ILE A 67 1.36 -16.51 -11.14
C ILE A 67 1.21 -16.15 -9.66
N ARG A 68 1.98 -16.79 -8.76
CA ARG A 68 1.99 -16.45 -7.33
C ARG A 68 2.55 -15.05 -7.08
N ALA A 69 3.61 -14.66 -7.78
CA ALA A 69 4.20 -13.33 -7.67
C ALA A 69 3.22 -12.26 -8.18
N GLU A 70 2.61 -12.47 -9.34
CA GLU A 70 1.61 -11.56 -9.91
C GLU A 70 0.38 -11.46 -9.00
N PHE A 71 -0.11 -12.57 -8.46
CA PHE A 71 -1.22 -12.58 -7.51
C PHE A 71 -0.90 -11.82 -6.22
N ASN A 72 0.31 -12.01 -5.66
CA ASN A 72 0.76 -11.27 -4.50
C ASN A 72 0.87 -9.77 -4.79
N GLN A 73 1.37 -9.40 -5.96
CA GLN A 73 1.46 -8.00 -6.38
C GLN A 73 0.06 -7.37 -6.54
N ASN A 74 -0.89 -8.11 -7.12
CA ASN A 74 -2.27 -7.70 -7.22
C ASN A 74 -2.95 -7.59 -5.84
N LEU A 75 -2.63 -8.48 -4.89
CA LEU A 75 -3.11 -8.40 -3.50
C LEU A 75 -2.55 -7.19 -2.76
N ILE A 76 -1.28 -6.86 -2.95
CA ILE A 76 -0.65 -5.66 -2.38
C ILE A 76 -1.35 -4.42 -2.92
N ARG A 77 -1.53 -4.33 -4.25
CA ARG A 77 -2.23 -3.21 -4.90
C ARG A 77 -3.69 -3.12 -4.42
N PHE A 78 -4.41 -4.23 -4.36
CA PHE A 78 -5.80 -4.30 -3.90
C PHE A 78 -5.93 -3.91 -2.42
N GLY A 79 -5.03 -4.39 -1.56
CA GLY A 79 -4.95 -3.97 -0.16
C GLY A 79 -4.72 -2.47 -0.02
N GLY A 80 -3.84 -1.91 -0.87
CA GLY A 80 -3.63 -0.47 -1.00
C GLY A 80 -4.90 0.29 -1.40
N GLN A 81 -5.66 -0.24 -2.36
CA GLN A 81 -6.94 0.34 -2.80
C GLN A 81 -8.01 0.29 -1.70
N ILE A 82 -8.13 -0.82 -0.95
CA ILE A 82 -9.05 -0.93 0.19
C ILE A 82 -8.65 0.03 1.31
N ALA A 83 -7.37 0.12 1.64
CA ALA A 83 -6.89 1.03 2.69
C ALA A 83 -7.26 2.48 2.37
N VAL A 84 -7.05 2.90 1.12
CA VAL A 84 -7.45 4.22 0.63
C VAL A 84 -8.97 4.39 0.69
N ALA A 85 -9.76 3.42 0.22
CA ALA A 85 -11.22 3.50 0.25
C ALA A 85 -11.77 3.62 1.70
N VAL A 86 -11.20 2.87 2.65
CA VAL A 86 -11.59 2.94 4.06
C VAL A 86 -11.23 4.30 4.68
N GLN A 87 -10.05 4.83 4.35
CA GLN A 87 -9.62 6.17 4.78
C GLN A 87 -10.50 7.27 4.19
N GLN A 88 -10.89 7.12 2.93
CA GLN A 88 -11.77 8.04 2.22
C GLN A 88 -13.18 8.08 2.82
N VAL A 89 -13.70 6.94 3.31
CA VAL A 89 -14.95 6.89 4.08
C VAL A 89 -14.81 7.56 5.46
N LYS A 90 -13.62 7.49 6.07
CA LYS A 90 -13.33 8.09 7.38
C LYS A 90 -12.93 9.57 7.31
N GLY A 91 -12.72 10.12 6.12
CA GLY A 91 -12.29 11.51 5.92
C GLY A 91 -10.80 11.75 6.20
N ASP A 92 -10.00 10.70 6.32
CA ASP A 92 -8.57 10.78 6.66
C ASP A 92 -7.75 10.11 5.55
N ILE A 93 -7.63 10.78 4.40
CA ILE A 93 -6.87 10.28 3.25
C ILE A 93 -5.39 10.48 3.56
N GLN A 94 -4.63 9.40 3.71
CA GLN A 94 -3.19 9.47 3.98
C GLN A 94 -2.37 8.94 2.80
N LEU A 95 -1.32 9.69 2.47
CA LEU A 95 -0.31 9.24 1.54
C LEU A 95 0.53 8.14 2.20
N ARG A 96 0.76 7.06 1.46
CA ARG A 96 1.78 6.08 1.85
C ARG A 96 3.15 6.66 1.55
N VAL A 97 3.77 7.26 2.56
CA VAL A 97 5.11 7.82 2.41
C VAL A 97 6.15 6.78 2.81
N PRO A 98 7.12 6.45 1.93
CA PRO A 98 8.25 5.60 2.28
C PRO A 98 8.99 6.14 3.49
N GLN A 99 9.35 5.25 4.42
CA GLN A 99 10.11 5.58 5.64
C GLN A 99 11.61 5.66 5.32
N ILE A 100 11.96 6.56 4.40
CA ILE A 100 13.33 6.79 3.93
C ILE A 100 13.83 8.09 4.57
N VAL A 101 14.94 7.99 5.31
CA VAL A 101 15.60 9.16 5.90
C VAL A 101 16.51 9.77 4.84
N ILE A 102 16.16 10.98 4.39
CA ILE A 102 16.95 11.75 3.43
C ILE A 102 17.46 12.99 4.17
N ASP A 103 18.77 13.01 4.43
CA ASP A 103 19.43 14.17 5.01
C ASP A 103 19.64 15.23 3.92
N ASN A 104 20.38 14.86 2.88
CA ASN A 104 20.62 15.65 1.68
C ASN A 104 20.10 14.91 0.43
N PRO A 105 19.18 15.51 -0.37
CA PRO A 105 18.67 14.88 -1.59
C PRO A 105 19.74 14.51 -2.63
N ASP A 106 20.84 15.27 -2.73
CA ASP A 106 21.90 15.00 -3.71
C ASP A 106 22.65 13.69 -3.41
N ASP A 107 22.67 13.23 -2.16
CA ASP A 107 23.46 12.06 -1.72
C ASP A 107 22.80 10.73 -2.09
N VAL A 108 21.51 10.74 -2.44
CA VAL A 108 20.70 9.51 -2.67
C VAL A 108 20.26 9.34 -4.12
N VAL A 109 20.66 10.25 -5.02
CA VAL A 109 20.30 10.23 -6.44
C VAL A 109 20.84 8.97 -7.13
N ASP A 110 22.02 8.50 -6.74
CA ASP A 110 22.64 7.30 -7.33
C ASP A 110 22.16 5.98 -6.67
N ASP A 111 21.38 6.03 -5.60
CA ASP A 111 20.86 4.83 -4.92
C ASP A 111 19.60 4.31 -5.64
N PHE A 112 19.81 3.34 -6.53
CA PHE A 112 18.74 2.70 -7.30
C PHE A 112 17.56 2.19 -6.43
N ASN A 113 17.83 1.69 -5.23
CA ASN A 113 16.79 1.14 -4.37
C ASN A 113 15.90 2.26 -3.81
N ILE A 114 16.52 3.34 -3.34
CA ILE A 114 15.80 4.51 -2.84
C ILE A 114 15.02 5.16 -3.99
N THR A 115 15.66 5.43 -5.12
CA THR A 115 15.01 6.12 -6.25
C THR A 115 13.83 5.34 -6.81
N GLN A 116 13.95 4.01 -6.96
CA GLN A 116 12.83 3.15 -7.36
C GLN A 116 11.65 3.22 -6.37
N GLN A 117 11.92 3.21 -5.06
CA GLN A 117 10.85 3.35 -4.05
C GLN A 117 10.16 4.71 -4.13
N LEU A 118 10.91 5.79 -4.39
CA LEU A 118 10.36 7.13 -4.53
C LEU A 118 9.51 7.27 -5.80
N GLU A 119 9.91 6.67 -6.91
CA GLU A 119 9.12 6.66 -8.15
C GLU A 119 7.79 5.94 -7.95
N LEU A 120 7.82 4.75 -7.34
CA LEU A 120 6.60 3.99 -7.01
C LEU A 120 5.69 4.79 -6.08
N ALA A 121 6.25 5.45 -5.06
CA ALA A 121 5.47 6.29 -4.16
C ALA A 121 4.85 7.48 -4.89
N MET A 122 5.58 8.12 -5.81
CA MET A 122 5.06 9.25 -6.59
C MET A 122 3.87 8.85 -7.47
N ASP A 123 3.93 7.69 -8.12
CA ASP A 123 2.81 7.15 -8.90
C ASP A 123 1.57 6.92 -8.01
N GLU A 124 1.77 6.33 -6.82
CA GLU A 124 0.69 6.13 -5.86
C GLU A 124 0.10 7.47 -5.37
N TRP A 125 0.94 8.46 -5.06
CA TRP A 125 0.48 9.76 -4.62
C TRP A 125 -0.29 10.48 -5.73
N GLN A 126 0.19 10.42 -6.97
CA GLN A 126 -0.50 10.99 -8.11
C GLN A 126 -1.89 10.37 -8.29
N GLU A 127 -2.02 9.04 -8.21
CA GLU A 127 -3.31 8.35 -8.31
C GLU A 127 -4.28 8.79 -7.21
N VAL A 128 -3.81 8.85 -5.96
CA VAL A 128 -4.62 9.30 -4.81
C VAL A 128 -5.09 10.75 -5.01
N ILE A 129 -4.20 11.65 -5.40
CA ILE A 129 -4.53 13.07 -5.62
C ILE A 129 -5.53 13.22 -6.75
N SER A 130 -5.32 12.54 -7.88
CA SER A 130 -6.25 12.58 -9.01
C SER A 130 -7.64 12.08 -8.64
N ASN A 131 -7.73 10.97 -7.90
CA ASN A 131 -9.01 10.46 -7.42
C ASN A 131 -9.73 11.48 -6.52
N VAL A 132 -9.02 12.12 -5.60
CA VAL A 132 -9.61 13.17 -4.75
C VAL A 132 -10.05 14.38 -5.56
N ASN A 133 -9.25 14.84 -6.52
CA ASN A 133 -9.64 15.94 -7.41
C ASN A 133 -10.91 15.61 -8.19
N ASP A 134 -11.01 14.41 -8.76
CA ASP A 134 -12.20 13.98 -9.50
C ASP A 134 -13.43 13.91 -8.60
N GLN A 135 -13.29 13.36 -7.40
CA GLN A 135 -14.38 13.30 -6.43
C GLN A 135 -14.84 14.69 -6.00
N GLU A 136 -13.91 15.58 -5.65
CA GLU A 136 -14.25 16.92 -5.20
C GLU A 136 -14.82 17.77 -6.32
N THR A 137 -14.27 17.71 -7.54
CA THR A 137 -14.77 18.47 -8.69
C THR A 137 -16.22 18.13 -9.02
N ASN A 138 -16.61 16.85 -8.88
CA ASN A 138 -17.95 16.38 -9.21
C ASN A 138 -18.97 16.53 -8.07
N LYS A 139 -18.53 16.86 -6.84
CA LYS A 139 -19.41 17.05 -5.69
C LYS A 139 -20.23 18.34 -5.81
N LYS A 140 -21.49 18.26 -5.36
CA LYS A 140 -22.42 19.38 -5.24
C LYS A 140 -22.91 19.51 -3.80
N PRO A 141 -23.30 20.72 -3.35
CA PRO A 141 -23.91 20.91 -2.06
C PRO A 141 -25.13 19.99 -1.89
N ARG A 142 -25.24 19.34 -0.72
CA ARG A 142 -26.40 18.51 -0.39
C ARG A 142 -27.46 19.40 0.23
N GLY A 143 -28.64 19.47 -0.37
CA GLY A 143 -29.74 20.28 0.16
C GLY A 143 -29.83 21.67 -0.45
N LYS A 144 -30.64 22.53 0.15
CA LYS A 144 -30.92 23.89 -0.35
C LYS A 144 -30.70 24.89 0.78
N GLY A 145 -30.02 25.98 0.46
CA GLY A 145 -29.89 27.12 1.35
C GLY A 145 -28.45 27.36 1.82
N PRO A 146 -28.22 28.52 2.45
CA PRO A 146 -26.86 29.02 2.71
C PRO A 146 -26.10 28.23 3.79
N LEU A 147 -26.81 27.56 4.71
CA LEU A 147 -26.16 26.72 5.73
C LEU A 147 -25.58 25.43 5.14
N GLU A 148 -26.28 24.83 4.18
CA GLU A 148 -25.78 23.66 3.45
C GLU A 148 -24.56 24.01 2.59
N GLU A 149 -24.52 25.22 2.03
CA GLU A 149 -23.36 25.73 1.29
C GLU A 149 -22.13 25.85 2.21
N ILE A 150 -22.29 26.39 3.42
CA ILE A 150 -21.20 26.47 4.41
C ILE A 150 -20.66 25.08 4.74
N GLU A 151 -21.56 24.14 5.00
CA GLU A 151 -21.18 22.79 5.39
C GLU A 151 -20.49 22.04 4.25
N PHE A 152 -20.96 22.22 3.03
CA PHE A 152 -20.31 21.72 1.82
C PHE A 152 -18.87 22.22 1.69
N TRP A 153 -18.62 23.53 1.83
CA TRP A 153 -17.28 24.08 1.74
C TRP A 153 -16.38 23.62 2.89
N ARG A 154 -16.92 23.43 4.10
CA ARG A 154 -16.19 22.84 5.23
C ARG A 154 -15.73 21.42 4.93
N GLN A 155 -16.63 20.58 4.43
CA GLN A 155 -16.31 19.18 4.08
C GLN A 155 -15.27 19.10 2.97
N ARG A 156 -15.43 19.91 1.91
CA ARG A 156 -14.46 19.99 0.82
C ARG A 156 -13.09 20.47 1.30
N ASN A 157 -13.04 21.53 2.11
CA ASN A 157 -11.79 22.00 2.71
C ASN A 157 -11.13 20.92 3.57
N ALA A 158 -11.90 20.21 4.41
CA ALA A 158 -11.37 19.12 5.22
C ALA A 158 -10.74 18.02 4.37
N ALA A 159 -11.45 17.56 3.32
CA ALA A 159 -10.95 16.53 2.42
C ALA A 159 -9.64 16.91 1.69
N LEU A 160 -9.54 18.18 1.26
CA LEU A 160 -8.39 18.68 0.50
C LEU A 160 -7.20 19.07 1.38
N SER A 161 -7.46 19.66 2.55
CA SER A 161 -6.43 20.18 3.46
C SER A 161 -5.44 19.11 3.91
N SER A 162 -5.94 17.91 4.23
CA SER A 162 -5.08 16.80 4.69
C SER A 162 -4.03 16.41 3.65
N LEU A 163 -4.43 16.22 2.39
CA LEU A 163 -3.49 15.89 1.31
C LEU A 163 -2.55 17.05 1.01
N TYR A 164 -3.07 18.27 0.95
CA TYR A 164 -2.26 19.46 0.73
C TYR A 164 -1.17 19.59 1.79
N GLU A 165 -1.51 19.42 3.07
CA GLU A 165 -0.57 19.50 4.19
C GLU A 165 0.46 18.37 4.15
N GLN A 166 0.03 17.12 3.90
CA GLN A 166 0.93 15.96 3.80
C GLN A 166 1.99 16.13 2.72
N ILE A 167 1.60 16.57 1.53
CA ILE A 167 2.54 16.80 0.41
C ILE A 167 3.55 17.89 0.77
N ASN A 168 3.11 18.94 1.48
CA ASN A 168 3.97 20.04 1.89
C ASN A 168 4.81 19.75 3.14
N MET A 169 4.73 18.54 3.74
CA MET A 169 5.60 18.19 4.85
C MET A 169 7.06 18.14 4.38
N ASN A 170 7.97 18.67 5.19
CA ASN A 170 9.40 18.78 4.84
C ASN A 170 10.01 17.45 4.35
N TYR A 171 9.68 16.33 4.99
CA TYR A 171 10.22 15.02 4.59
C TYR A 171 9.71 14.55 3.23
N VAL A 172 8.45 14.83 2.88
CA VAL A 172 7.87 14.55 1.56
C VAL A 172 8.50 15.46 0.49
N GLN A 173 8.68 16.74 0.81
CA GLN A 173 9.34 17.70 -0.08
C GLN A 173 10.79 17.31 -0.40
N LYS A 174 11.53 16.72 0.56
CA LYS A 174 12.85 16.15 0.29
C LYS A 174 12.80 14.99 -0.70
N GLN A 175 11.81 14.10 -0.58
CA GLN A 175 11.61 12.98 -1.50
C GLN A 175 11.27 13.47 -2.92
N ILE A 176 10.37 14.46 -3.03
CA ILE A 176 10.05 15.11 -4.30
C ILE A 176 11.30 15.78 -4.90
N ARG A 177 12.16 16.39 -4.06
CA ARG A 177 13.40 17.01 -4.50
C ARG A 177 14.36 16.00 -5.14
N VAL A 178 14.49 14.80 -4.58
CA VAL A 178 15.30 13.72 -5.20
C VAL A 178 14.76 13.39 -6.59
N LEU A 179 13.44 13.20 -6.72
CA LEU A 179 12.81 12.91 -8.00
C LEU A 179 13.02 14.04 -9.03
N VAL A 180 13.02 15.30 -8.58
CA VAL A 180 13.35 16.47 -9.42
C VAL A 180 14.81 16.42 -9.91
N LEU A 181 15.76 16.03 -9.05
CA LEU A 181 17.16 15.89 -9.43
C LEU A 181 17.38 14.76 -10.45
N LEU A 182 16.55 13.72 -10.39
CA LEU A 182 16.54 12.58 -11.32
C LEU A 182 15.81 12.87 -12.65
N GLU A 183 15.12 14.00 -12.74
CA GLU A 183 14.20 14.29 -13.85
C GLU A 183 13.16 13.17 -14.05
N ALA A 184 12.64 12.63 -12.94
CA ALA A 184 11.74 11.48 -12.95
C ALA A 184 10.51 11.74 -13.86
N PRO A 185 10.14 10.82 -14.77
CA PRO A 185 9.05 11.03 -15.74
C PRO A 185 7.68 11.32 -15.08
N SER A 186 7.43 10.72 -13.92
CA SER A 186 6.18 10.82 -13.16
C SER A 186 5.93 12.21 -12.54
N LEU A 187 6.95 13.08 -12.49
CA LEU A 187 6.82 14.44 -11.95
C LEU A 187 5.79 15.27 -12.69
N SER A 188 5.68 15.11 -14.01
CA SER A 188 4.79 15.96 -14.80
C SER A 188 3.32 15.71 -14.46
N GLN A 189 2.93 14.45 -14.32
CA GLN A 189 1.58 14.02 -13.95
C GLN A 189 1.30 14.38 -12.49
N PHE A 190 2.27 14.14 -11.60
CA PHE A 190 2.16 14.53 -10.19
C PHE A 190 1.95 16.03 -10.02
N ASN A 191 2.78 16.87 -10.66
CA ASN A 191 2.69 18.33 -10.58
C ASN A 191 1.37 18.85 -11.13
N TYR A 192 0.86 18.24 -12.21
CA TYR A 192 -0.46 18.57 -12.72
C TYR A 192 -1.56 18.27 -11.70
N ALA A 193 -1.59 17.03 -11.16
CA ALA A 193 -2.59 16.61 -10.18
C ALA A 193 -2.52 17.47 -8.90
N PHE A 194 -1.31 17.75 -8.39
CA PHE A 194 -1.11 18.59 -7.22
C PHE A 194 -1.47 20.07 -7.46
N GLY A 195 -1.25 20.57 -8.68
CA GLY A 195 -1.68 21.91 -9.09
C GLY A 195 -3.20 22.07 -9.03
N GLU A 196 -3.95 21.07 -9.51
CA GLU A 196 -5.41 21.05 -9.41
C GLU A 196 -5.89 20.95 -7.95
N LEU A 197 -5.27 20.07 -7.15
CA LEU A 197 -5.55 19.95 -5.71
C LEU A 197 -5.37 21.28 -4.99
N SER A 198 -4.27 21.97 -5.29
CA SER A 198 -3.94 23.27 -4.69
C SER A 198 -4.98 24.35 -5.02
N LYS A 199 -5.47 24.40 -6.26
CA LYS A 199 -6.54 25.33 -6.66
C LYS A 199 -7.82 25.07 -5.89
N LEU A 200 -8.28 23.81 -5.86
CA LEU A 200 -9.48 23.41 -5.13
C LEU A 200 -9.37 23.70 -3.63
N TYR A 201 -8.19 23.44 -3.05
CA TYR A 201 -7.93 23.70 -1.63
C TYR A 201 -8.02 25.19 -1.30
N VAL A 202 -7.35 26.06 -2.08
CA VAL A 202 -7.39 27.50 -1.86
C VAL A 202 -8.81 28.05 -1.98
N GLU A 203 -9.55 27.64 -3.02
CA GLU A 203 -10.95 28.01 -3.18
C GLU A 203 -11.79 27.59 -1.97
N ALA A 204 -11.70 26.33 -1.54
CA ALA A 204 -12.48 25.82 -0.42
C ALA A 204 -12.14 26.52 0.89
N LYS A 205 -10.85 26.75 1.15
CA LYS A 205 -10.36 27.46 2.33
C LYS A 205 -10.89 28.89 2.39
N ASP A 206 -10.81 29.62 1.27
CA ASP A 206 -11.29 31.00 1.20
C ASP A 206 -12.82 31.06 1.34
N ASN A 207 -13.55 30.16 0.68
CA ASN A 207 -15.00 30.08 0.81
C ASN A 207 -15.44 29.77 2.25
N VAL A 208 -14.76 28.85 2.95
CA VAL A 208 -15.02 28.64 4.39
C VAL A 208 -14.77 29.91 5.18
N LYS A 209 -13.65 30.59 4.95
CA LYS A 209 -13.31 31.85 5.65
C LYS A 209 -14.37 32.94 5.43
N PHE A 210 -14.88 33.10 4.21
CA PHE A 210 -15.89 34.11 3.91
C PHE A 210 -17.29 33.71 4.39
N LEU A 211 -17.74 32.49 4.13
CA LEU A 211 -19.11 32.10 4.46
C LEU A 211 -19.34 31.98 5.97
N THR A 212 -18.30 31.63 6.74
CA THR A 212 -18.37 31.59 8.21
C THR A 212 -18.63 32.96 8.84
N THR A 213 -18.26 34.07 8.18
CA THR A 213 -18.57 35.42 8.69
C THR A 213 -20.07 35.74 8.57
N LEU A 214 -20.78 35.06 7.66
CA LEU A 214 -22.21 35.24 7.39
C LEU A 214 -23.09 34.22 8.12
N GLU A 215 -22.50 33.15 8.68
CA GLU A 215 -23.22 32.00 9.24
C GLU A 215 -24.27 32.41 10.30
N ARG A 216 -23.93 33.35 11.18
CA ARG A 216 -24.86 33.84 12.22
C ARG A 216 -26.11 34.47 11.61
N HIS A 217 -25.96 35.25 10.54
CA HIS A 217 -27.09 35.90 9.86
C HIS A 217 -27.98 34.87 9.19
N PHE A 218 -27.39 33.87 8.54
CA PHE A 218 -28.15 32.78 7.93
C PHE A 218 -28.92 31.98 8.97
N LYS A 219 -28.33 31.64 10.12
CA LYS A 219 -29.04 30.98 11.22
C LYS A 219 -30.23 31.78 11.72
N ASN A 220 -30.10 33.10 11.82
CA ASN A 220 -31.21 33.96 12.25
C ASN A 220 -32.35 33.99 11.23
N ILE A 221 -32.07 33.90 9.92
CA ILE A 221 -33.10 33.90 8.88
C ILE A 221 -33.78 32.53 8.76
N THR A 222 -33.05 31.44 9.04
CA THR A 222 -33.63 30.09 8.96
C THR A 222 -34.44 29.70 10.20
N HIS A 223 -34.16 30.30 11.36
CA HIS A 223 -34.80 29.94 12.64
C HIS A 223 -35.58 31.09 13.31
N GLY A 224 -35.48 32.31 12.80
CA GLY A 224 -36.19 33.50 13.30
C GLY A 224 -37.40 33.84 12.44
#